data_AF-A0A660VI48-F1
#
_entry.id   AF-A0A660VI48-F1
#
_cell.length_a   1.000
_cell.length_b   1.000
_cell.length_c   1.000
_cell.angle_alpha   90.00
_cell.angle_beta   90.00
_cell.angle_gamma   90.00
#
_symmetry.space_group_name_H-M   'P 1'
#
loop_
_entity.id
_entity.type
_entity.pdbx_description
1 polymer ?
#
loop_
_entity_poly.entity_id
_entity_poly.type
_entity_poly.pdbx_seq_one_letter_code
_entity_poly.pdbx_strand_id
1 'polypeptide(L)'
;MTPNGSDPTQPTPTQLATAKPASAKKPATAKRKRARRRKANPIKPWAKRLKIARPDLVEFVLEGVQSLYGVPEWQRVLDPTSELVLTILSQNSADLNAEKAFDALRRAYPGDAATLAERGPIIDNRPGWGGEGWEHLPAPDWMAVEIAPLDELVGVIRPGGLANQKAPR
;
A
#
# COMPACT_ATOMS: atom_id res chain seq x y z
N MET A 1 -71.98 48.83 19.26
CA MET A 1 -71.48 49.85 20.20
C MET A 1 -71.35 49.22 21.58
N THR A 2 -70.14 49.30 22.13
CA THR A 2 -69.70 49.45 23.55
C THR A 2 -70.79 49.64 24.63
N PRO A 3 -70.55 49.30 25.92
CA PRO A 3 -69.37 49.84 26.65
C PRO A 3 -68.71 49.02 27.78
N ASN A 4 -67.49 49.49 28.11
CA ASN A 4 -66.79 49.68 29.41
C ASN A 4 -66.85 48.57 30.49
N GLY A 5 -65.80 48.26 31.25
CA GLY A 5 -64.49 48.87 31.45
C GLY A 5 -63.93 48.43 32.82
N SER A 6 -62.66 48.00 32.81
CA SER A 6 -61.59 48.09 33.83
C SER A 6 -61.86 47.90 35.35
N ASP A 7 -61.25 46.84 35.92
CA ASP A 7 -60.24 46.75 37.02
C ASP A 7 -60.29 47.69 38.25
N PRO A 8 -59.56 47.45 39.38
CA PRO A 8 -58.76 46.29 39.80
C PRO A 8 -58.98 45.92 41.30
N THR A 9 -58.21 44.96 41.82
CA THR A 9 -57.41 45.04 43.08
C THR A 9 -57.30 43.68 43.78
N GLN A 10 -56.04 43.30 43.95
CA GLN A 10 -55.46 42.08 44.51
C GLN A 10 -55.45 42.12 46.07
N PRO A 11 -54.74 41.22 46.79
CA PRO A 11 -55.28 39.98 47.32
C PRO A 11 -54.92 39.83 48.82
N THR A 12 -55.35 38.79 49.54
CA THR A 12 -54.50 38.08 50.55
C THR A 12 -55.23 36.84 51.12
N PRO A 13 -54.51 35.88 51.74
CA PRO A 13 -54.49 34.51 51.28
C PRO A 13 -55.06 33.56 52.35
N THR A 14 -55.19 32.27 52.05
CA THR A 14 -54.97 31.21 53.05
C THR A 14 -54.80 29.86 52.36
N GLN A 15 -53.61 29.31 52.60
CA GLN A 15 -53.22 27.90 52.76
C GLN A 15 -53.68 26.87 51.72
N LEU A 16 -52.71 26.11 51.22
CA LEU A 16 -52.92 24.71 50.89
C LEU A 16 -51.72 23.87 51.33
N ALA A 17 -52.03 22.70 51.89
CA ALA A 17 -51.12 21.71 52.42
C ALA A 17 -50.46 20.85 51.33
N THR A 18 -49.73 19.81 51.79
CA THR A 18 -49.17 18.62 51.09
C THR A 18 -47.73 18.78 50.59
N ALA A 19 -46.84 17.77 50.55
CA ALA A 19 -46.97 16.31 50.55
C ALA A 19 -45.67 15.62 51.03
N LYS A 20 -45.75 14.31 51.32
CA LYS A 20 -44.65 13.39 51.67
C LYS A 20 -43.76 13.10 50.44
N PRO A 21 -42.41 12.95 50.55
CA PRO A 21 -41.58 12.71 49.38
C PRO A 21 -41.71 11.27 48.86
N ALA A 22 -41.83 11.14 47.54
CA ALA A 22 -41.88 9.86 46.82
C ALA A 22 -40.49 9.17 46.81
N SER A 23 -40.49 7.85 46.99
CA SER A 23 -39.28 7.01 46.91
C SER A 23 -38.76 6.95 45.47
N ALA A 24 -37.52 7.41 45.26
CA ALA A 24 -36.87 7.40 43.95
C ALA A 24 -36.51 5.97 43.51
N LYS A 25 -37.06 5.51 42.38
CA LYS A 25 -36.65 4.26 41.73
C LYS A 25 -35.22 4.40 41.17
N LYS A 26 -34.30 3.51 41.55
CA LYS A 26 -32.95 3.43 40.97
C LYS A 26 -33.05 3.09 39.46
N PRO A 27 -32.24 3.72 38.59
CA PRO A 27 -32.26 3.42 37.17
C PRO A 27 -31.67 2.03 36.90
N ALA A 28 -32.28 1.29 35.97
CA ALA A 28 -31.81 -0.02 35.54
C ALA A 28 -30.44 0.10 34.87
N THR A 29 -29.46 -0.71 35.31
CA THR A 29 -28.12 -0.77 34.71
C THR A 29 -28.21 -1.33 33.29
N ALA A 30 -27.84 -0.51 32.29
CA ALA A 30 -27.76 -0.94 30.90
C ALA A 30 -26.74 -2.09 30.74
N LYS A 31 -27.18 -3.23 30.19
CA LYS A 31 -26.30 -4.36 29.87
C LYS A 31 -25.29 -3.94 28.79
N ARG A 32 -24.00 -3.87 29.14
CA ARG A 32 -22.91 -3.64 28.17
C ARG A 32 -22.96 -4.69 27.06
N LYS A 33 -23.16 -4.25 25.82
CA LYS A 33 -23.04 -5.10 24.62
C LYS A 33 -21.64 -5.72 24.62
N ARG A 34 -21.54 -7.05 24.61
CA ARG A 34 -20.25 -7.76 24.54
C ARG A 34 -19.55 -7.39 23.22
N ALA A 35 -18.39 -6.76 23.30
CA ALA A 35 -17.56 -6.46 22.15
C ALA A 35 -17.22 -7.77 21.40
N ARG A 36 -17.33 -7.75 20.06
CA ARG A 36 -16.92 -8.88 19.20
C ARG A 36 -15.44 -9.17 19.46
N ARG A 37 -15.13 -10.40 19.88
CA ARG A 37 -13.77 -10.86 20.16
C ARG A 37 -12.95 -10.81 18.86
N ARG A 38 -11.87 -10.03 18.86
CA ARG A 38 -10.91 -9.99 17.74
C ARG A 38 -10.43 -11.40 17.41
N LYS A 39 -10.37 -11.74 16.11
CA LYS A 39 -9.80 -13.00 15.64
C LYS A 39 -8.35 -13.10 16.14
N ALA A 40 -7.98 -14.26 16.66
CA ALA A 40 -6.62 -14.49 17.14
C ALA A 40 -5.64 -14.43 15.96
N ASN A 41 -4.47 -13.81 16.17
CA ASN A 41 -3.43 -13.79 15.15
C ASN A 41 -2.71 -15.16 15.18
N PRO A 42 -2.81 -15.98 14.11
CA PRO A 42 -2.22 -17.32 14.07
C PRO A 42 -0.68 -17.31 14.09
N ILE A 43 -0.05 -16.19 13.74
CA ILE A 43 1.41 -16.05 13.69
C ILE A 43 2.01 -15.99 15.09
N LYS A 44 1.31 -15.37 16.06
CA LYS A 44 1.81 -15.18 17.43
C LYS A 44 2.17 -16.49 18.15
N PRO A 45 1.30 -17.52 18.22
CA PRO A 45 1.65 -18.77 18.88
C PRO A 45 2.79 -19.52 18.16
N TRP A 46 2.82 -19.47 16.82
CA TRP A 46 3.91 -20.06 16.02
C TRP A 46 5.26 -19.37 16.29
N ALA A 47 5.30 -18.03 16.24
CA ALA A 47 6.50 -17.26 16.52
C ALA A 47 7.00 -17.47 17.97
N LYS A 48 6.08 -17.58 18.94
CA LYS A 48 6.45 -17.91 20.33
C LYS A 48 7.10 -19.29 20.43
N ARG A 49 6.54 -20.30 19.74
CA ARG A 49 7.12 -21.65 19.70
C ARG A 49 8.49 -21.66 19.06
N LEU A 50 8.68 -20.94 17.95
CA LEU A 50 9.98 -20.82 17.29
C LEU A 50 11.04 -20.22 18.21
N LYS A 51 10.74 -19.12 18.91
CA LYS A 51 11.68 -18.50 19.86
C LYS A 51 12.10 -19.43 20.99
N ILE A 52 11.21 -20.34 21.43
CA ILE A 52 11.51 -21.33 22.48
C ILE A 52 12.34 -22.49 21.92
N ALA A 53 11.93 -23.05 20.79
CA ALA A 53 12.55 -24.26 20.24
C ALA A 53 13.86 -23.99 19.50
N ARG A 54 14.01 -22.79 18.93
CA ARG A 54 15.13 -22.35 18.09
C ARG A 54 15.43 -20.87 18.40
N PRO A 55 16.07 -20.58 19.54
CA PRO A 55 16.55 -19.22 19.81
C PRO A 55 17.47 -18.76 18.67
N ASP A 56 17.41 -17.47 18.34
CA ASP A 56 18.28 -16.79 17.37
C ASP A 56 18.24 -17.37 15.94
N LEU A 57 17.19 -18.11 15.57
CA LEU A 57 17.05 -18.70 14.24
C LEU A 57 17.08 -17.67 13.11
N VAL A 58 16.51 -16.49 13.34
CA VAL A 58 16.45 -15.44 12.32
C VAL A 58 17.86 -14.92 12.05
N GLU A 59 18.62 -14.64 13.11
CA GLU A 59 20.00 -14.20 13.08
C GLU A 59 20.88 -15.25 12.39
N PHE A 60 20.77 -16.52 12.78
CA PHE A 60 21.48 -17.65 12.14
C PHE A 60 21.20 -17.73 10.63
N VAL A 61 19.93 -17.62 10.23
CA VAL A 61 19.55 -17.65 8.81
C VAL A 61 20.10 -16.43 8.07
N LEU A 62 20.00 -15.24 8.65
CA LEU A 62 20.50 -14.01 8.04
C LEU A 62 22.02 -14.05 7.87
N GLU A 63 22.76 -14.49 8.88
CA GLU A 63 24.21 -14.69 8.81
C GLU A 63 24.59 -15.72 7.75
N GLY A 64 23.87 -16.84 7.67
CA GLY A 64 24.12 -17.87 6.66
C GLY A 64 23.89 -17.36 5.23
N VAL A 65 22.79 -16.66 4.98
CA VAL A 65 22.49 -16.07 3.66
C VAL A 65 23.50 -14.97 3.31
N GLN A 66 23.83 -14.09 4.26
CA GLN A 66 24.84 -13.04 4.03
C GLN A 66 26.23 -13.61 3.78
N SER A 67 26.59 -14.72 4.42
CA SER A 67 27.88 -15.39 4.18
C SER A 67 27.98 -16.00 2.79
N LEU A 68 26.84 -16.44 2.21
CA LEU A 68 26.80 -17.03 0.88
C LEU A 68 26.70 -16.00 -0.25
N TYR A 69 25.94 -14.93 -0.03
CA TYR A 69 25.57 -13.97 -1.08
C TYR A 69 26.05 -12.53 -0.82
N GLY A 70 26.70 -12.27 0.31
CA GLY A 70 27.03 -10.93 0.77
C GLY A 70 25.85 -10.19 1.39
N VAL A 71 26.10 -8.95 1.83
CA VAL A 71 25.06 -8.06 2.34
C VAL A 71 24.47 -7.28 1.17
N PRO A 72 23.14 -7.32 0.94
CA PRO A 72 22.52 -6.55 -0.12
C PRO A 72 22.59 -5.06 0.19
N GLU A 73 23.12 -4.27 -0.74
CA GLU A 73 23.09 -2.81 -0.67
C GLU A 73 21.91 -2.25 -1.47
N TRP A 74 21.13 -1.35 -0.86
CA TRP A 74 20.06 -0.66 -1.57
C TRP A 74 20.66 0.44 -2.47
N GLN A 75 20.63 0.22 -3.77
CA GLN A 75 21.15 1.16 -4.77
C GLN A 75 20.14 1.39 -5.88
N ARG A 76 20.11 2.61 -6.42
CA ARG A 76 19.34 2.93 -7.63
C ARG A 76 20.08 2.41 -8.85
N VAL A 77 19.41 1.66 -9.71
CA VAL A 77 20.00 1.07 -10.92
C VAL A 77 19.53 1.79 -12.18
N LEU A 78 18.26 2.18 -12.21
CA LEU A 78 17.64 2.92 -13.32
C LEU A 78 17.08 4.26 -12.82
N ASP A 79 16.73 5.13 -13.76
CA ASP A 79 15.95 6.32 -13.46
C ASP A 79 14.58 5.95 -12.85
N PRO A 80 13.95 6.84 -12.06
CA PRO A 80 12.70 6.52 -11.37
C PRO A 80 11.56 6.04 -12.28
N THR A 81 11.46 6.56 -13.51
CA THR A 81 10.41 6.17 -14.45
C THR A 81 10.69 4.78 -15.02
N SER A 82 11.94 4.50 -15.39
CA SER A 82 12.39 3.17 -15.81
C SER A 82 12.16 2.11 -14.72
N GLU A 83 12.50 2.39 -13.46
CA GLU A 83 12.24 1.47 -12.33
C GLU A 83 10.74 1.20 -12.16
N LEU A 84 9.91 2.23 -12.27
CA LEU A 84 8.46 2.11 -12.15
C LEU A 84 7.88 1.23 -13.26
N VAL A 85 8.25 1.50 -14.52
CA VAL A 85 7.76 0.75 -15.69
C VAL A 85 8.23 -0.70 -15.62
N LEU A 86 9.49 -0.94 -15.28
CA LEU A 86 10.00 -2.29 -15.08
C LEU A 86 9.24 -3.04 -13.97
N THR A 87 8.91 -2.36 -12.87
CA THR A 87 8.09 -2.93 -11.78
C THR A 87 6.68 -3.30 -12.26
N ILE A 88 6.09 -2.55 -13.19
CA ILE A 88 4.80 -2.89 -13.81
C ILE A 88 4.98 -4.12 -14.72
N LEU A 89 6.06 -4.17 -15.50
CA LEU A 89 6.35 -5.30 -16.39
C LEU A 89 6.62 -6.60 -15.64
N SER A 90 7.15 -6.55 -14.41
CA SER A 90 7.41 -7.74 -13.58
C SER A 90 6.17 -8.32 -12.91
N GLN A 91 5.04 -7.60 -12.88
CA GLN A 91 3.81 -8.11 -12.29
C GLN A 91 3.37 -9.42 -12.96
N ASN A 92 3.27 -10.50 -12.17
CA ASN A 92 2.91 -11.84 -12.65
C ASN A 92 3.74 -12.29 -13.88
N SER A 93 5.05 -12.03 -13.85
CA SER A 93 5.99 -12.44 -14.88
C SER A 93 7.25 -13.02 -14.25
N ALA A 94 8.03 -13.76 -15.04
CA ALA A 94 9.40 -14.08 -14.65
C ALA A 94 10.26 -12.84 -14.88
N ASP A 95 11.24 -12.59 -14.01
CA ASP A 95 12.03 -11.37 -14.12
C ASP A 95 12.76 -11.30 -15.48
N LEU A 96 13.32 -12.42 -15.97
CA LEU A 96 13.91 -12.52 -17.32
C LEU A 96 12.99 -12.05 -18.45
N ASN A 97 11.68 -12.27 -18.30
CA ASN A 97 10.69 -11.86 -19.29
C ASN A 97 10.37 -10.37 -19.17
N ALA A 98 10.38 -9.83 -17.96
CA ALA A 98 10.27 -8.39 -17.71
C ALA A 98 11.49 -7.64 -18.27
N GLU A 99 12.71 -8.17 -18.07
CA GLU A 99 13.94 -7.63 -18.65
C GLU A 99 13.86 -7.60 -20.19
N LYS A 100 13.46 -8.70 -20.82
CA LYS A 100 13.26 -8.77 -22.28
C LYS A 100 12.23 -7.78 -22.80
N ALA A 101 11.11 -7.62 -22.09
CA ALA A 101 10.09 -6.64 -22.45
C ALA A 101 10.60 -5.20 -22.31
N PHE A 102 11.40 -4.94 -21.28
CA PHE A 102 11.97 -3.63 -21.05
C PHE A 102 13.02 -3.27 -22.10
N ASP A 103 13.90 -4.20 -22.48
CA ASP A 103 14.81 -3.98 -23.60
C ASP A 103 14.07 -3.86 -24.93
N ALA A 104 12.94 -4.54 -25.12
CA ALA A 104 12.10 -4.34 -26.29
C ALA A 104 11.55 -2.92 -26.35
N LEU A 105 11.12 -2.33 -25.22
CA LEU A 105 10.71 -0.91 -25.14
C LEU A 105 11.85 0.02 -25.53
N ARG A 106 13.04 -0.17 -24.96
CA ARG A 106 14.22 0.67 -25.26
C ARG A 106 14.64 0.62 -26.73
N ARG A 107 14.49 -0.54 -27.38
CA ARG A 107 14.77 -0.71 -28.81
C ARG A 107 13.68 -0.11 -29.70
N ALA A 108 12.41 -0.24 -29.32
CA ALA A 108 11.28 0.27 -30.09
C ALA A 108 11.14 1.80 -29.98
N TYR A 109 11.45 2.37 -28.82
CA TYR A 109 11.32 3.79 -28.50
C TYR A 109 12.63 4.32 -27.93
N PRO A 110 13.70 4.46 -28.73
CA PRO A 110 15.01 4.87 -28.23
C PRO A 110 14.98 6.31 -27.70
N GLY A 111 15.34 6.51 -26.44
CA GLY A 111 15.55 7.83 -25.86
C GLY A 111 16.96 8.37 -26.13
N ASP A 112 17.23 9.57 -25.60
CA ASP A 112 18.53 10.21 -25.74
C ASP A 112 19.63 9.43 -25.00
N ALA A 113 20.82 9.31 -25.60
CA ALA A 113 22.02 8.78 -24.98
C ALA A 113 22.44 9.54 -23.71
N ALA A 114 21.97 10.79 -23.51
CA ALA A 114 22.12 11.50 -22.25
C ALA A 114 21.45 10.79 -21.05
N THR A 115 20.42 9.96 -21.29
CA THR A 115 19.74 9.14 -20.26
C THR A 115 20.52 7.88 -19.88
N LEU A 116 21.58 7.54 -20.63
CA LEU A 116 22.48 6.42 -20.32
C LEU A 116 23.25 6.64 -19.00
N ALA A 117 23.31 7.89 -18.53
CA ALA A 117 24.10 8.34 -17.38
C ALA A 117 23.55 7.93 -16.00
N GLU A 118 22.33 7.39 -15.92
CA GLU A 118 21.69 7.07 -14.62
C GLU A 118 21.98 5.66 -14.09
N ARG A 119 23.04 5.00 -14.57
CA ARG A 119 23.48 3.74 -14.00
C ARG A 119 24.33 4.02 -12.75
N GLY A 120 23.86 3.56 -11.58
CA GLY A 120 24.73 3.34 -10.42
C GLY A 120 25.84 2.31 -10.76
N PRO A 121 26.92 2.21 -9.97
CA PRO A 121 28.02 1.29 -10.26
C PRO A 121 27.55 -0.15 -10.45
N ILE A 122 28.28 -0.93 -11.26
CA ILE A 122 28.09 -2.37 -11.38
C ILE A 122 28.35 -2.97 -10.00
N ILE A 123 27.34 -3.63 -9.44
CA ILE A 123 27.48 -4.40 -8.20
C ILE A 123 27.78 -5.85 -8.60
N ASP A 124 28.81 -6.45 -8.02
CA ASP A 124 29.26 -7.82 -8.30
C ASP A 124 28.15 -8.88 -8.13
N ASN A 125 27.10 -8.56 -7.37
CA ASN A 125 25.97 -9.46 -7.09
C ASN A 125 24.74 -9.25 -7.98
N ARG A 126 24.81 -8.45 -9.06
CA ARG A 126 23.62 -8.16 -9.87
C ARG A 126 23.90 -8.14 -11.37
N PRO A 127 24.13 -9.31 -12.01
CA PRO A 127 24.07 -9.39 -13.48
C PRO A 127 22.65 -9.14 -14.00
N GLY A 128 21.61 -9.38 -13.19
CA GLY A 128 20.20 -9.21 -13.53
C GLY A 128 19.33 -9.91 -12.48
N TRP A 129 18.05 -10.07 -12.75
CA TRP A 129 17.13 -10.84 -11.92
C TRP A 129 17.08 -12.31 -12.41
N GLY A 130 18.19 -13.03 -12.22
CA GLY A 130 18.28 -14.46 -12.52
C GLY A 130 18.75 -14.84 -13.93
N GLY A 131 19.44 -13.96 -14.66
CA GLY A 131 20.07 -14.27 -15.95
C GLY A 131 21.18 -13.29 -16.33
N GLU A 132 21.38 -13.08 -17.64
CA GLU A 132 22.45 -12.22 -18.19
C GLU A 132 22.27 -10.73 -17.90
N GLY A 133 21.05 -10.32 -17.52
CA GLY A 133 20.66 -8.93 -17.35
C GLY A 133 20.02 -8.32 -18.59
N TRP A 134 19.67 -7.04 -18.48
CA TRP A 134 19.23 -6.21 -19.59
C TRP A 134 20.40 -5.54 -20.32
N GLU A 135 20.17 -5.21 -21.58
CA GLU A 135 21.13 -4.50 -22.42
C GLU A 135 21.46 -3.11 -21.87
N HIS A 136 22.66 -2.62 -22.23
CA HIS A 136 23.12 -1.27 -21.91
C HIS A 136 22.56 -0.27 -22.91
N LEU A 137 21.24 -0.06 -22.84
CA LEU A 137 20.50 0.86 -23.68
C LEU A 137 20.04 2.08 -22.86
N PRO A 138 19.89 3.26 -23.50
CA PRO A 138 19.30 4.43 -22.85
C PRO A 138 17.86 4.14 -22.41
N ALA A 139 17.33 4.98 -21.53
CA ALA A 139 15.92 4.90 -21.18
C ALA A 139 15.06 5.09 -22.45
N PRO A 140 13.86 4.48 -22.52
CA PRO A 140 12.96 4.74 -23.63
C PRO A 140 12.56 6.23 -23.70
N ASP A 141 12.24 6.72 -24.89
CA ASP A 141 11.51 7.98 -25.01
C ASP A 141 10.08 7.76 -24.47
N TRP A 142 9.86 8.20 -23.23
CA TRP A 142 8.58 8.05 -22.55
C TRP A 142 7.44 8.77 -23.25
N MET A 143 7.72 9.89 -23.93
CA MET A 143 6.69 10.59 -24.72
C MET A 143 6.28 9.73 -25.91
N ALA A 144 7.25 9.12 -26.61
CA ALA A 144 6.95 8.19 -27.71
C ALA A 144 6.14 6.97 -27.23
N VAL A 145 6.48 6.41 -26.07
CA VAL A 145 5.70 5.33 -25.43
C VAL A 145 4.27 5.78 -25.07
N GLU A 146 4.11 7.02 -24.58
CA GLU A 146 2.81 7.60 -24.21
C GLU A 146 1.91 7.90 -25.42
N ILE A 147 2.45 8.05 -26.63
CA ILE A 147 1.64 8.27 -27.83
C ILE A 147 1.55 7.05 -28.75
N ALA A 148 2.32 6.01 -28.46
CA ALA A 148 2.35 4.78 -29.26
C ALA A 148 0.95 4.16 -29.43
N PRO A 149 0.63 3.59 -30.61
CA PRO A 149 -0.57 2.78 -30.79
C PRO A 149 -0.63 1.63 -29.76
N LEU A 150 -1.81 1.38 -29.19
CA LEU A 150 -1.96 0.39 -28.12
C LEU A 150 -1.55 -1.02 -28.57
N ASP A 151 -1.92 -1.41 -29.78
CA ASP A 151 -1.60 -2.71 -30.37
C ASP A 151 -0.10 -2.88 -30.62
N GLU A 152 0.58 -1.81 -31.04
CA GLU A 152 2.04 -1.77 -31.16
C GLU A 152 2.70 -1.96 -29.78
N LEU A 153 2.29 -1.17 -28.78
CA LEU A 153 2.85 -1.24 -27.42
C LEU A 153 2.62 -2.63 -26.80
N VAL A 154 1.42 -3.20 -26.98
CA VAL A 154 1.11 -4.59 -26.59
C VAL A 154 2.06 -5.58 -27.26
N GLY A 155 2.36 -5.39 -28.55
CA GLY A 155 3.32 -6.20 -29.28
C GLY A 155 4.72 -6.13 -28.69
N VAL A 156 5.20 -4.91 -28.39
CA VAL A 156 6.52 -4.64 -27.82
C VAL A 156 6.69 -5.30 -26.44
N ILE A 157 5.71 -5.12 -25.53
CA ILE A 157 5.83 -5.62 -24.16
C ILE A 157 5.36 -7.07 -23.99
N ARG A 158 4.95 -7.74 -25.07
CA ARG A 158 4.46 -9.13 -25.07
C ARG A 158 5.32 -10.12 -24.27
N PRO A 159 6.67 -10.08 -24.31
CA PRO A 159 7.49 -10.98 -23.53
C PRO A 159 7.19 -10.93 -22.03
N GLY A 160 6.83 -9.75 -21.50
CA GLY A 160 6.59 -9.50 -20.08
C GLY A 160 5.28 -10.10 -19.55
N GLY A 161 4.48 -10.73 -20.41
CA GLY A 161 3.20 -11.34 -20.02
C GLY A 161 2.13 -10.31 -19.66
N LEU A 162 0.85 -10.69 -19.84
CA LEU A 162 -0.31 -9.81 -19.59
C LEU A 162 -0.23 -8.45 -20.31
N ALA A 163 0.37 -8.39 -21.50
CA ALA A 163 0.57 -7.14 -22.24
C ALA A 163 -0.73 -6.33 -22.46
N ASN A 164 -1.85 -7.00 -22.77
CA ASN A 164 -3.16 -6.35 -22.90
C ASN A 164 -3.66 -5.65 -21.62
N GLN A 165 -3.15 -6.03 -20.45
CA GLN A 165 -3.48 -5.42 -19.16
C GLN A 165 -2.45 -4.38 -18.72
N LYS A 166 -1.21 -4.49 -19.20
CA LYS A 166 -0.08 -3.63 -18.81
C LYS A 166 0.16 -2.45 -19.76
N ALA A 167 -0.23 -2.56 -21.03
CA ALA A 167 -0.05 -1.52 -22.04
C ALA A 167 -1.06 -0.36 -21.94
N PRO A 168 -2.34 -0.57 -21.55
CA PRO A 168 -3.27 0.55 -21.36
C PRO A 168 -2.78 1.53 -20.30
N ARG A 169 -3.01 2.83 -20.54
CA ARG A 169 -2.61 3.97 -19.70
C ARG A 169 -3.73 4.37 -18.76
#